data_AF-A0A843SUX9-F1
#
_entry.id   AF-A0A843SUX9-F1
#
_cell.length_a   1.000
_cell.length_b   1.000
_cell.length_c   1.000
_cell.angle_alpha   90.00
_cell.angle_beta   90.00
_cell.angle_gamma   90.00
#
_symmetry.space_group_name_H-M   'P 1'
#
loop_
_entity.id
_entity.type
_entity.pdbx_description
1 polymer ?
#
loop_
_entity_poly.entity_id
_entity_poly.type
_entity_poly.pdbx_seq_one_letter_code
_entity_poly.pdbx_strand_id
1 'polypeptide(L)'
;MAAAREHDDGRVQWVEVCYCPTPLAEERDYWEEFFELEKVQNAHATTRCRDLNGEEPWACGTCDCSARLEARLAEVGQPFFAHVIPIPKSSNPQILKS
;
A
#
# COMPACT_ATOMS: atom_id res chain seq x y z
N MET A 1 4.10 -0.78 -0.52
CA MET A 1 4.08 -0.07 -1.82
C MET A 1 4.59 -0.84 -3.05
N ALA A 2 5.16 -2.05 -2.97
CA ALA A 2 5.65 -2.74 -4.18
C ALA A 2 4.56 -3.02 -5.24
N ALA A 3 3.31 -3.22 -4.80
CA ALA A 3 2.15 -3.38 -5.67
C ALA A 3 1.53 -2.05 -6.14
N ALA A 4 2.15 -0.89 -5.85
CA ALA A 4 1.66 0.40 -6.30
C ALA A 4 1.63 0.47 -7.84
N ARG A 5 0.61 1.12 -8.37
CA ARG A 5 0.41 1.32 -9.80
C ARG A 5 0.20 2.79 -10.12
N GLU A 6 0.91 3.25 -11.13
CA GLU A 6 0.73 4.56 -11.74
C GLU A 6 -0.28 4.44 -12.89
N HIS A 7 -1.29 5.31 -12.89
CA HIS A 7 -2.32 5.42 -13.91
C HIS A 7 -1.88 6.41 -15.01
N ASP A 8 -2.56 6.39 -16.15
CA ASP A 8 -2.24 7.26 -17.30
C ASP A 8 -2.35 8.77 -16.99
N ASP A 9 -3.08 9.13 -15.93
CA ASP A 9 -3.23 10.51 -15.44
C ASP A 9 -2.17 10.92 -14.40
N GLY A 10 -1.18 10.07 -14.14
CA GLY A 10 -0.08 10.31 -13.21
C GLY A 10 -0.41 10.01 -11.75
N ARG A 11 -1.64 9.58 -11.44
CA ARG A 11 -2.00 9.20 -10.07
C ARG A 11 -1.40 7.86 -9.71
N VAL A 12 -0.94 7.74 -8.47
CA VAL A 12 -0.41 6.51 -7.90
C VAL A 12 -1.42 5.92 -6.93
N GLN A 13 -1.73 4.64 -7.11
CA GLN A 13 -2.64 3.91 -6.25
C GLN A 13 -1.96 2.66 -5.69
N TRP A 14 -2.15 2.40 -4.41
CA TRP A 14 -1.69 1.17 -3.76
C TRP A 14 -2.73 0.67 -2.74
N VAL A 15 -2.52 -0.56 -2.29
CA VAL A 15 -3.27 -1.18 -1.19
C VAL A 15 -2.29 -1.36 -0.03
N GLU A 16 -2.74 -1.10 1.18
CA GLU A 16 -2.02 -1.45 2.40
C GLU A 16 -2.91 -2.24 3.35
N VAL A 17 -2.27 -3.01 4.21
CA VAL A 17 -2.93 -3.59 5.38
C VAL A 17 -2.71 -2.63 6.54
N CYS A 18 -3.80 -2.06 7.03
CA CYS A 18 -3.80 -1.09 8.13
C CYS A 18 -4.73 -1.60 9.23
N TYR A 19 -4.28 -1.56 10.48
CA TYR A 19 -5.09 -1.94 11.65
C TYR A 19 -5.67 -0.72 12.39
N CYS A 20 -5.51 0.47 11.82
CA CYS A 20 -6.04 1.70 12.40
C CYS A 20 -7.58 1.73 12.35
N PRO A 21 -8.25 2.29 13.37
CA PRO A 21 -9.69 2.57 13.32
C PRO A 21 -10.07 3.56 12.21
N THR A 22 -9.20 4.54 11.96
CA THR A 22 -9.29 5.48 10.85
C THR A 22 -8.26 5.10 9.79
N PRO A 23 -8.65 4.90 8.52
CA PRO A 23 -7.71 4.50 7.47
C PRO A 23 -6.47 5.40 7.38
N LEU A 24 -5.29 4.78 7.30
CA LEU A 24 -3.98 5.44 7.18
C LEU A 24 -3.58 6.33 8.38
N ALA A 25 -4.29 6.29 9.51
CA ALA A 25 -4.08 7.28 10.59
C ALA A 25 -2.65 7.30 11.15
N GLU A 26 -1.99 6.15 11.27
CA GLU A 26 -0.62 6.05 11.79
C GLU A 26 0.43 6.58 10.81
N GLU A 27 0.23 6.40 9.50
CA GLU A 27 1.24 6.72 8.48
C GLU A 27 0.91 7.98 7.65
N ARG A 28 -0.25 8.61 7.88
CA ARG A 28 -0.72 9.75 7.09
C ARG A 28 0.32 10.87 7.01
N ASP A 29 0.83 11.31 8.15
CA ASP A 29 1.77 12.43 8.22
C ASP A 29 3.02 12.13 7.39
N TYR A 30 3.53 10.90 7.47
CA TYR A 30 4.66 10.45 6.65
C TYR A 30 4.34 10.49 5.15
N TRP A 31 3.16 10.02 4.74
CA TRP A 31 2.79 10.00 3.32
C TRP A 31 2.55 11.40 2.75
N GLU A 32 1.99 12.32 3.54
CA GLU A 32 1.73 13.71 3.14
C GLU A 32 3.03 14.52 2.95
N GLU A 33 4.19 14.06 3.45
CA GLU A 33 5.50 14.64 3.12
C GLU A 33 5.90 14.43 1.65
N PHE A 34 5.40 13.36 1.01
CA PHE A 34 5.85 12.94 -0.33
C PHE A 34 4.74 12.96 -1.38
N PHE A 35 3.47 12.87 -0.96
CA PHE A 35 2.32 12.75 -1.86
C PHE A 35 1.17 13.67 -1.45
N GLU A 36 0.43 14.15 -2.44
CA GLU A 36 -0.90 14.71 -2.22
C GLU A 36 -1.92 13.57 -2.15
N LEU A 37 -2.53 13.35 -0.98
CA LEU A 37 -3.48 12.25 -0.79
C LEU A 37 -4.86 12.61 -1.36
N GLU A 38 -5.14 12.21 -2.60
CA GLU A 38 -6.45 12.43 -3.21
C GLU A 38 -7.58 11.62 -2.55
N LYS A 39 -7.29 10.37 -2.18
CA LYS A 39 -8.32 9.45 -1.67
C LYS A 39 -7.74 8.36 -0.78
N VAL A 40 -8.25 8.28 0.45
CA VAL A 40 -8.00 7.18 1.39
C VAL A 40 -9.33 6.51 1.72
N GLN A 41 -9.43 5.20 1.54
CA GLN A 41 -10.66 4.44 1.76
C GLN A 41 -10.38 2.99 2.14
N ASN A 42 -11.37 2.35 2.78
CA ASN A 42 -11.33 0.91 3.06
C ASN A 42 -11.31 0.07 1.77
N ALA A 43 -10.70 -1.12 1.85
CA ALA A 43 -10.64 -2.11 0.79
C ALA A 43 -12.01 -2.46 0.18
N HIS A 44 -13.03 -2.55 1.03
CA HIS A 44 -14.43 -2.71 0.64
C HIS A 44 -15.34 -2.15 1.73
N ALA A 45 -16.64 -2.06 1.42
CA ALA A 45 -17.65 -1.72 2.42
C ALA A 45 -17.59 -2.71 3.60
N THR A 46 -17.70 -2.18 4.82
CA THR A 46 -17.67 -2.97 6.06
C THR A 46 -18.80 -3.99 6.10
N THR A 47 -19.95 -3.68 5.50
CA THR A 47 -21.10 -4.59 5.36
C THR A 47 -20.80 -5.86 4.55
N ARG A 48 -19.74 -5.86 3.73
CA ARG A 48 -19.29 -7.01 2.93
C ARG A 48 -18.09 -7.74 3.53
N CYS A 49 -17.59 -7.29 4.68
CA CYS A 49 -16.48 -7.88 5.38
C CYS A 49 -17.00 -8.89 6.41
N ARG A 50 -16.74 -10.19 6.25
CA ARG A 50 -17.23 -11.21 7.19
C ARG A 50 -16.77 -10.99 8.64
N ASP A 51 -15.60 -10.40 8.81
CA ASP A 51 -15.07 -10.05 10.13
C ASP A 51 -15.83 -8.85 10.71
N LEU A 52 -15.87 -7.73 9.99
CA LEU A 52 -16.47 -6.49 10.49
C LEU A 52 -18.01 -6.50 10.51
N ASN A 53 -18.65 -7.37 9.74
CA ASN A 53 -20.11 -7.53 9.75
C ASN A 53 -20.59 -8.54 10.81
N GLY A 54 -19.67 -9.26 11.48
CA GLY A 54 -19.94 -10.23 12.52
C GLY A 54 -20.35 -11.64 12.03
N GLU A 55 -20.31 -11.92 10.73
CA GLU A 55 -20.62 -13.23 10.16
C GLU A 55 -19.58 -14.29 10.54
N GLU A 56 -18.29 -13.92 10.52
CA GLU A 56 -17.17 -14.79 10.86
C GLU A 56 -16.05 -13.95 11.53
N PRO A 57 -15.97 -13.94 12.88
CA PRO A 57 -14.91 -13.24 13.59
C PRO A 57 -13.53 -13.70 13.13
N TRP A 58 -12.61 -12.75 12.94
CA TRP A 58 -11.23 -12.97 12.48
C TRP A 58 -11.09 -13.44 11.02
N ALA A 59 -12.16 -13.40 10.21
CA ALA A 59 -12.10 -13.78 8.79
C ALA A 59 -11.09 -12.95 7.98
N CYS A 60 -10.80 -11.72 8.40
CA CYS A 60 -9.78 -10.89 7.73
C CYS A 60 -8.37 -11.45 7.86
N GLY A 61 -8.07 -12.27 8.88
CA GLY A 61 -6.76 -12.87 9.08
C GLY A 61 -6.34 -13.85 7.98
N THR A 62 -7.29 -14.37 7.21
CA THR A 62 -7.06 -15.34 6.12
C THR A 62 -7.75 -14.94 4.81
N CYS A 63 -8.31 -13.73 4.73
CA CYS A 63 -8.96 -13.24 3.52
C CYS A 63 -7.95 -12.91 2.42
N ASP A 64 -8.41 -12.91 1.17
CA ASP A 64 -7.62 -12.58 -0.02
C ASP A 64 -7.86 -11.14 -0.52
N CYS A 65 -8.44 -10.27 0.32
CA CYS A 65 -8.88 -8.93 -0.08
C CYS A 65 -7.75 -8.10 -0.68
N SER A 66 -6.58 -8.08 -0.05
CA SER A 66 -5.41 -7.33 -0.56
C SER A 66 -4.96 -7.88 -1.91
N ALA A 67 -4.80 -9.21 -2.04
CA ALA A 67 -4.35 -9.84 -3.28
C ALA A 67 -5.29 -9.57 -4.45
N ARG A 68 -6.61 -9.61 -4.22
CA ARG A 68 -7.62 -9.29 -5.25
C ARG A 68 -7.57 -7.83 -5.68
N LEU A 69 -7.36 -6.90 -4.74
CA LEU A 69 -7.23 -5.48 -5.06
C LEU A 69 -5.92 -5.20 -5.82
N GLU A 70 -4.80 -5.79 -5.40
CA GLU A 70 -3.53 -5.67 -6.10
C GLU A 70 -3.59 -6.24 -7.53
N ALA A 71 -4.25 -7.39 -7.72
CA ALA A 71 -4.49 -7.94 -9.05
C ALA A 71 -5.30 -6.98 -9.92
N ARG A 72 -6.35 -6.36 -9.36
CA ARG A 72 -7.14 -5.36 -10.06
C ARG A 72 -6.33 -4.10 -10.40
N LEU A 73 -5.47 -3.63 -9.50
CA LEU A 73 -4.57 -2.50 -9.79
C LEU A 73 -3.63 -2.83 -10.96
N ALA A 74 -3.12 -4.06 -11.03
CA ALA A 74 -2.22 -4.49 -12.10
C ALA A 74 -2.87 -4.51 -13.50
N GLU A 75 -4.21 -4.53 -13.58
CA GLU A 75 -4.93 -4.45 -14.86
C GLU A 75 -5.05 -3.01 -15.38
N VAL A 76 -4.92 -2.00 -14.51
CA VAL A 76 -5.26 -0.60 -14.83
C VAL A 76 -4.09 0.38 -14.77
N GLY A 77 -2.92 -0.05 -14.33
CA GLY A 77 -1.75 0.81 -14.26
C GLY A 77 -0.42 0.06 -14.38
N GLN A 78 0.65 0.82 -14.55
CA GLN A 78 2.02 0.30 -14.63
C GLN A 78 2.67 0.27 -13.25
N PRO A 79 3.69 -0.58 -12.99
CA PRO A 79 4.40 -0.54 -11.71
C PRO A 79 5.03 0.84 -11.49
N PHE A 80 4.68 1.50 -10.38
CA PHE A 80 5.18 2.85 -10.05
C PHE A 80 6.71 2.93 -10.05
N PHE A 81 7.36 1.85 -9.61
CA PHE A 81 8.82 1.74 -9.53
C PHE A 81 9.47 1.07 -10.74
N ALA A 82 8.78 0.94 -11.89
CA ALA A 82 9.37 0.29 -13.07
C ALA A 82 10.65 0.98 -13.58
N HIS A 83 10.80 2.28 -13.29
CA HIS A 83 11.90 3.11 -13.79
C HIS A 83 12.93 3.49 -12.71
N VAL A 84 12.77 3.07 -11.46
CA VAL A 84 13.80 3.31 -10.45
C VAL A 84 14.96 2.32 -10.65
N ILE A 85 16.08 2.87 -11.10
CA ILE A 85 17.36 2.15 -11.13
C ILE A 85 17.75 1.87 -9.67
N PRO A 86 17.93 0.61 -9.25
CA PRO A 86 18.36 0.32 -7.90
C PRO A 86 19.73 0.96 -7.66
N ILE A 87 19.85 1.80 -6.62
CA ILE A 87 21.15 2.27 -6.14
C ILE A 87 21.89 1.04 -5.61
N PRO A 88 23.05 0.66 -6.18
CA PRO A 88 23.83 -0.44 -5.65
C PRO A 88 24.20 -0.11 -4.21
N LYS A 89 23.86 -0.99 -3.26
CA LYS A 89 24.26 -0.84 -1.86
C LYS A 89 25.79 -0.76 -1.83
N SER A 90 26.34 0.36 -1.35
CA SER A 90 27.80 0.47 -1.21
C SER A 90 28.25 -0.58 -0.18
N SER A 91 28.98 -1.58 -0.66
CA SER A 91 29.68 -2.53 0.19
C SER A 91 30.99 -1.89 0.63
N ASN A 92 30.99 -1.02 1.64
CA ASN A 92 32.22 -0.73 2.38
C ASN A 92 31.99 -0.21 3.82
N PRO A 93 32.09 -1.07 4.85
CA PRO A 93 31.97 -0.68 6.25
C PRO A 93 33.30 -0.22 6.91
N GLN A 94 34.30 0.27 6.16
CA GLN A 94 35.61 0.62 6.74
C GLN A 94 36.16 1.98 6.32
N ILE A 95 35.58 3.10 6.80
CA ILE A 95 36.35 4.34 7.03
C ILE A 95 35.74 5.08 8.23
N LEU A 96 36.36 4.94 9.41
CA LEU A 96 36.43 5.92 10.50
C LEU A 96 37.32 5.34 11.62
N LYS A 97 38.62 5.30 11.34
CA LYS A 97 39.67 5.31 12.37
C LYS A 97 40.83 6.15 11.83
N SER A 98 40.78 7.44 12.16
CA SER A 98 41.92 8.36 12.17
C SER A 98 41.72 9.29 13.36
#